data_AF-A0A374E8I0-F1
#
_entry.id   AF-A0A374E8I0-F1
#
_cell.length_a   1.000
_cell.length_b   1.000
_cell.length_c   1.000
_cell.angle_alpha   90.00
_cell.angle_beta   90.00
_cell.angle_gamma   90.00
#
_symmetry.space_group_name_H-M   'P 1'
#
loop_
_entity.id
_entity.type
_entity.pdbx_description
1 polymer ?
#
loop_
_entity_poly.entity_id
_entity_poly.type
_entity_poly.pdbx_seq_one_letter_code
_entity_poly.pdbx_strand_id
1 'polypeptide(L)'
;MAMGNTGTVNVTPEMINNAKDAIQEYKDTVKTLYSQLEDTMSALIPGNFSGSAADGFKYFYDNNIKSVANTDVNDSGVMQIITLMNNIVDGISEAIPAERGVDESLATENRK
;
A
#
# COMPACT_ATOMS: atom_id res chain seq x y z
N MET A 1 1.02 22.53 38.22
CA MET A 1 0.64 21.89 36.95
C MET A 1 1.83 21.09 36.50
N ALA A 2 1.79 19.76 36.64
CA ALA A 2 2.86 18.90 36.14
C ALA A 2 2.83 18.97 34.62
N MET A 3 3.86 19.55 33.99
CA MET A 3 4.06 19.39 32.56
C MET A 3 4.30 17.91 32.32
N GLY A 4 3.28 17.21 31.83
CA GLY A 4 3.45 15.86 31.32
C GLY A 4 4.51 15.92 30.24
N ASN A 5 5.54 15.09 30.38
CA ASN A 5 6.58 14.87 29.40
C ASN A 5 5.91 14.38 28.10
N THR A 6 5.48 15.31 27.25
CA THR A 6 5.03 15.03 25.89
C THR A 6 6.28 14.65 25.12
N GLY A 7 6.59 13.35 25.13
CA GLY A 7 7.71 12.79 24.38
C GLY A 7 7.61 13.27 22.94
N THR A 8 8.54 14.13 22.54
CA THR A 8 8.66 14.60 21.17
C THR A 8 8.82 13.36 20.29
N VAL A 9 7.85 13.07 19.44
CA VAL A 9 7.99 12.01 18.45
C VAL A 9 9.05 12.52 17.47
N ASN A 10 10.27 12.00 17.59
CA ASN A 10 11.44 12.48 16.85
C ASN A 10 11.46 11.85 15.45
N VAL A 11 10.45 12.14 14.62
CA VAL A 11 10.44 11.69 13.21
C VAL A 11 11.34 12.61 12.41
N THR A 12 12.42 12.03 11.88
CA THR A 12 13.35 12.76 11.02
C THR A 12 12.90 12.69 9.56
N PRO A 13 13.35 13.62 8.70
CA PRO A 13 13.16 13.48 7.25
C PRO A 13 13.67 12.14 6.70
N GLU A 14 14.73 11.59 7.28
CA GLU A 14 15.26 10.27 6.92
C GLU A 14 14.26 9.14 7.22
N MET A 15 13.56 9.18 8.36
CA MET A 15 12.53 8.20 8.69
C MET A 15 11.35 8.24 7.71
N ILE A 16 10.95 9.44 7.25
CA ILE A 16 9.91 9.60 6.23
C ILE A 16 10.38 9.02 4.89
N ASN A 17 11.60 9.33 4.47
CA ASN A 17 12.14 8.81 3.21
C ASN A 17 12.24 7.27 3.26
N ASN A 18 12.75 6.70 4.34
CA ASN A 18 12.82 5.25 4.52
C ASN A 18 11.42 4.59 4.48
N ALA A 19 10.39 5.26 5.03
CA ALA A 19 9.02 4.76 4.96
C ALA A 19 8.48 4.79 3.51
N LYS A 20 8.76 5.87 2.76
CA LYS A 20 8.38 5.96 1.33
C LYS A 20 9.08 4.90 0.50
N ASP A 21 10.38 4.68 0.73
CA ASP A 21 11.17 3.67 0.04
C ASP A 21 10.62 2.26 0.32
N ALA A 22 10.28 1.94 1.56
CA ALA A 22 9.68 0.66 1.93
C ALA A 22 8.30 0.44 1.27
N ILE A 23 7.46 1.49 1.19
CA ILE A 23 6.17 1.42 0.49
C ILE A 23 6.38 1.17 -1.00
N GLN A 24 7.37 1.82 -1.60
CA GLN A 24 7.70 1.65 -3.01
C GLN A 24 8.24 0.24 -3.28
N GLU A 25 9.13 -0.29 -2.44
CA GLU A 25 9.62 -1.66 -2.54
C GLU A 25 8.49 -2.69 -2.42
N TYR A 26 7.55 -2.47 -1.49
CA TYR A 26 6.36 -3.30 -1.36
C TYR A 26 5.52 -3.28 -2.64
N LYS A 27 5.27 -2.10 -3.22
CA LYS A 27 4.53 -1.94 -4.48
C LYS A 27 5.20 -2.70 -5.63
N ASP A 28 6.51 -2.58 -5.77
CA ASP A 28 7.26 -3.24 -6.84
C ASP A 28 7.29 -4.76 -6.68
N THR A 29 7.38 -5.23 -5.44
CA THR A 29 7.28 -6.65 -5.10
C THR A 29 5.92 -7.21 -5.48
N VAL A 30 4.83 -6.56 -5.08
CA VAL A 30 3.48 -7.05 -5.41
C VAL A 30 3.22 -7.00 -6.92
N LYS A 31 3.69 -5.95 -7.61
CA LYS A 31 3.60 -5.88 -9.08
C LYS A 31 4.32 -7.03 -9.75
N THR A 32 5.53 -7.37 -9.30
CA THR A 32 6.30 -8.51 -9.83
C THR A 32 5.56 -9.83 -9.61
N LEU A 33 5.05 -10.08 -8.40
CA LEU A 33 4.31 -11.30 -8.07
C LEU A 33 3.00 -11.41 -8.87
N TYR A 34 2.28 -10.29 -9.04
CA TYR A 34 1.05 -10.27 -9.83
C TYR A 34 1.32 -10.56 -11.31
N SER A 35 2.36 -9.96 -11.90
CA SER A 35 2.74 -10.27 -13.29
C SER A 35 3.08 -11.75 -13.47
N GLN A 36 3.84 -12.35 -12.56
CA GLN A 36 4.16 -13.79 -12.59
C GLN A 36 2.90 -14.67 -12.51
N LEU A 37 1.93 -14.25 -11.69
CA LEU A 37 0.64 -14.93 -11.58
C LEU A 37 -0.19 -14.80 -12.87
N GLU A 38 -0.27 -13.61 -13.47
CA GLU A 38 -0.97 -13.36 -14.74
C GLU A 38 -0.34 -14.18 -15.88
N ASP A 39 0.99 -14.23 -15.96
CA ASP A 39 1.72 -15.02 -16.95
C ASP A 39 1.43 -16.52 -16.79
N THR A 40 1.47 -17.02 -15.54
CA THR A 40 1.14 -18.42 -15.24
C THR A 40 -0.31 -18.74 -15.63
N MET A 41 -1.25 -17.84 -15.32
CA MET A 41 -2.66 -18.00 -15.65
C MET A 41 -2.88 -18.01 -17.17
N SER A 42 -2.23 -17.08 -17.88
CA SER A 42 -2.31 -16.95 -19.33
C SER A 42 -1.69 -18.15 -20.05
N ALA A 43 -0.69 -18.80 -19.47
CA ALA A 43 -0.13 -20.05 -19.99
C ALA A 43 -1.04 -21.27 -19.71
N LEU A 44 -1.77 -21.27 -18.60
CA LEU A 44 -2.65 -22.37 -18.21
C LEU A 44 -3.92 -22.45 -19.07
N ILE A 45 -4.53 -21.29 -19.38
CA ILE A 45 -5.93 -21.19 -19.87
C ILE A 45 -6.16 -21.34 -21.40
N PRO A 46 -5.14 -21.51 -22.26
CA PRO A 46 -5.33 -22.06 -23.61
C PRO A 46 -4.56 -23.36 -23.87
N GLY A 47 -3.82 -23.87 -22.88
CA GLY A 47 -2.93 -25.04 -23.04
C GLY A 47 -3.59 -26.38 -22.71
N ASN A 48 -3.48 -26.78 -21.43
CA ASN A 48 -3.85 -28.13 -20.96
C ASN A 48 -5.06 -28.16 -20.03
N PHE A 49 -5.59 -26.98 -19.64
CA PHE A 49 -6.75 -26.85 -18.78
C PHE A 49 -7.93 -26.29 -19.57
N SER A 50 -8.95 -27.11 -19.80
CA SER A 50 -10.11 -26.78 -20.63
C SER A 50 -11.40 -27.39 -20.09
N GLY A 51 -12.54 -26.98 -20.66
CA GLY A 51 -13.88 -27.40 -20.22
C GLY A 51 -14.42 -26.55 -19.06
N SER A 52 -15.59 -26.92 -18.54
CA SER A 52 -16.34 -26.05 -17.61
C SER A 52 -15.61 -25.72 -16.30
N ALA A 53 -14.69 -26.59 -15.85
CA ALA A 53 -13.84 -26.29 -14.69
C ALA A 53 -12.83 -25.18 -14.99
N ALA A 54 -12.28 -25.14 -16.21
CA ALA A 54 -11.38 -24.08 -16.64
C ALA A 54 -12.10 -22.75 -16.79
N ASP A 55 -13.31 -22.75 -17.34
CA ASP A 55 -14.14 -21.56 -17.43
C ASP A 55 -14.48 -21.00 -16.04
N GLY A 56 -14.86 -21.87 -15.09
CA GLY A 56 -15.15 -21.47 -13.72
C GLY A 56 -13.93 -20.90 -12.99
N PHE A 57 -12.75 -21.48 -13.20
CA PHE A 57 -11.51 -20.96 -12.65
C PHE A 57 -11.11 -19.62 -13.27
N LYS A 58 -11.23 -19.47 -14.59
CA LYS A 58 -11.02 -18.19 -15.28
C LYS A 58 -11.93 -17.11 -14.71
N TYR A 59 -13.21 -17.43 -14.55
CA TYR A 59 -14.18 -16.52 -13.96
C TYR A 59 -13.79 -16.14 -12.53
N PHE A 60 -13.41 -17.12 -11.70
CA PHE A 60 -12.96 -16.84 -10.33
C PHE A 60 -11.74 -15.92 -10.31
N TYR A 61 -10.73 -16.21 -11.14
CA TYR A 61 -9.52 -15.41 -11.26
C TYR A 61 -9.81 -13.96 -11.66
N ASP A 62 -10.57 -13.77 -12.74
CA ASP A 62 -10.85 -12.44 -13.27
C ASP A 62 -11.71 -11.59 -12.31
N ASN A 63 -12.66 -12.20 -11.60
CA ASN A 63 -13.59 -11.45 -10.76
C ASN A 63 -13.13 -11.29 -9.31
N ASN A 64 -12.31 -12.21 -8.79
CA ASN A 64 -11.91 -12.20 -7.38
C ASN A 64 -10.43 -11.86 -7.24
N ILE A 65 -9.55 -12.58 -7.94
CA ILE A 65 -8.10 -12.42 -7.76
C ILE A 65 -7.60 -11.12 -8.39
N LYS A 66 -7.93 -10.86 -9.66
CA LYS A 66 -7.55 -9.61 -10.33
C LYS A 66 -8.06 -8.38 -9.61
N SER A 67 -9.29 -8.41 -9.10
CA SER A 67 -9.89 -7.29 -8.37
C SER A 67 -9.08 -6.87 -7.13
N VAL A 68 -8.34 -7.80 -6.51
CA VAL A 68 -7.55 -7.53 -5.31
C VAL A 68 -6.10 -7.26 -5.65
N ALA A 69 -5.50 -8.08 -6.53
CA ALA A 69 -4.06 -8.13 -6.72
C ALA A 69 -3.53 -7.31 -7.90
N ASN A 70 -4.39 -6.88 -8.83
CA ASN A 70 -3.95 -6.16 -10.03
C ASN A 70 -3.40 -4.77 -9.67
N THR A 71 -2.08 -4.63 -9.71
CA THR A 71 -1.39 -3.38 -9.35
C THR A 71 -1.46 -2.29 -10.43
N ASP A 72 -1.96 -2.60 -11.63
CA ASP A 72 -2.18 -1.62 -12.68
C ASP A 72 -3.57 -0.96 -12.59
N VAL A 73 -4.44 -1.44 -11.69
CA VAL A 73 -5.76 -0.85 -11.41
C VAL A 73 -5.70 -0.16 -10.05
N ASN A 74 -5.85 1.16 -10.02
CA ASN A 74 -5.78 1.96 -8.79
C ASN A 74 -6.81 1.54 -7.74
N ASP A 75 -7.98 1.06 -8.17
CA ASP A 75 -9.06 0.65 -7.28
C ASP A 75 -8.93 -0.81 -6.81
N SER A 76 -7.84 -1.51 -7.16
CA SER A 76 -7.60 -2.84 -6.62
C SER A 76 -7.30 -2.77 -5.12
N GLY A 77 -7.65 -3.83 -4.40
CA GLY A 77 -7.48 -3.86 -2.94
C GLY A 77 -6.06 -3.54 -2.49
N VAL A 78 -5.05 -4.11 -3.16
CA VAL A 78 -3.63 -3.81 -2.85
C VAL A 78 -3.28 -2.36 -3.16
N MET A 79 -3.71 -1.81 -4.30
CA MET A 79 -3.42 -0.43 -4.66
C MET A 79 -4.09 0.59 -3.74
N GLN A 80 -5.29 0.29 -3.25
CA GLN A 80 -5.96 1.10 -2.23
C GLN A 80 -5.17 1.12 -0.91
N ILE A 81 -4.63 -0.03 -0.49
CA ILE A 81 -3.78 -0.12 0.72
C ILE A 81 -2.48 0.66 0.51
N ILE A 82 -1.82 0.51 -0.64
CA ILE A 82 -0.60 1.27 -0.97
C ILE A 82 -0.87 2.77 -0.99
N THR A 83 -2.00 3.19 -1.57
CA THR A 83 -2.43 4.59 -1.59
C THR A 83 -2.64 5.11 -0.17
N LEU A 84 -3.32 4.33 0.68
CA LEU A 84 -3.53 4.68 2.09
C LEU A 84 -2.20 4.84 2.83
N MET A 85 -1.25 3.92 2.64
CA MET A 85 0.07 4.00 3.27
C MET A 85 0.83 5.26 2.84
N ASN A 86 0.81 5.60 1.55
CA ASN A 86 1.43 6.84 1.06
C ASN A 86 0.77 8.07 1.68
N ASN A 87 -0.56 8.13 1.69
CA ASN A 87 -1.31 9.25 2.28
C ASN A 87 -0.99 9.44 3.78
N ILE A 88 -0.82 8.35 4.52
CA ILE A 88 -0.42 8.41 5.93
C ILE A 88 0.99 9.00 6.06
N VAL A 89 1.96 8.51 5.28
CA VAL A 89 3.35 8.99 5.34
C VAL A 89 3.44 10.46 4.89
N ASP A 90 2.70 10.85 3.86
CA ASP A 90 2.62 12.23 3.41
C ASP A 90 1.98 13.14 4.46
N GLY A 91 0.88 12.72 5.09
CA GLY A 91 0.25 13.46 6.18
C GLY A 91 1.17 13.64 7.39
N ILE A 92 1.95 12.61 7.75
CA ILE A 92 2.99 12.73 8.80
C ILE A 92 4.10 13.68 8.34
N SER A 93 4.50 13.66 7.07
CA SER A 93 5.54 14.55 6.53
C SER A 93 5.12 16.02 6.57
N GLU A 94 3.88 16.33 6.17
CA GLU A 94 3.33 17.70 6.20
C GLU A 94 3.21 18.23 7.63
N ALA A 95 2.95 17.33 8.57
CA ALA A 95 2.87 17.57 9.99
C ALA A 95 4.23 17.85 10.67
N ILE A 96 5.37 17.62 10.02
CA ILE A 96 6.69 17.89 10.61
C ILE A 96 7.14 19.30 10.18
N PRO A 97 7.22 20.28 11.09
CA PRO A 97 7.81 21.57 10.82
C PRO A 97 9.29 21.39 10.52
N ALA A 98 9.73 21.80 9.33
CA ALA A 98 11.16 21.83 9.01
C ALA A 98 11.95 22.54 10.12
N GLU A 99 12.95 21.86 10.67
CA GLU A 99 13.89 22.28 11.73
C GLU A 99 13.35 22.53 13.16
N ARG A 100 12.05 22.46 13.46
CA ARG A 100 11.51 22.89 14.79
C ARG A 100 10.77 21.86 15.64
N GLY A 101 10.71 20.60 15.23
CA GLY A 101 9.97 19.56 15.98
C GLY A 101 8.46 19.65 15.77
N VAL A 102 7.74 18.57 16.08
CA VAL A 102 6.32 18.35 15.72
C VAL A 102 5.40 19.45 16.25
N ASP A 103 4.52 19.99 15.40
CA ASP A 103 3.52 21.00 15.78
C ASP A 103 2.54 20.42 16.83
N GLU A 104 2.42 21.05 18.01
CA GLU A 104 1.52 20.58 19.07
C GLU A 104 0.03 20.56 18.67
N SER A 105 -0.37 21.31 17.64
CA SER A 105 -1.73 21.25 17.10
C SER A 105 -2.08 19.88 16.52
N LEU A 106 -1.09 19.10 16.09
CA LEU A 106 -1.29 17.74 15.56
C LEU A 106 -1.78 16.75 16.59
N ALA A 107 -1.32 16.87 17.85
CA ALA A 107 -1.83 16.03 18.93
C ALA A 107 -3.33 16.28 19.18
N THR A 108 -3.82 17.47 18.83
CA THR A 108 -5.23 17.85 18.96
C THR A 108 -6.05 17.34 17.78
N GLU A 109 -5.55 17.43 16.54
CA GLU A 109 -6.24 16.90 15.36
C GLU A 109 -6.26 15.37 15.31
N ASN A 110 -5.18 14.68 15.70
CA ASN A 110 -5.12 13.21 15.73
C ASN A 110 -6.08 12.56 16.74
N ARG A 111 -6.73 13.35 17.62
CA ARG A 111 -7.68 12.90 18.63
C ARG A 111 -9.14 13.21 18.29
N LYS A 112 -9.41 13.87 17.17
CA LYS A 112 -10.76 14.09 16.64
C LYS A 112 -11.19 12.89 15.79
#